data_AF-A0A8J6TL74-F1
#
_entry.id   AF-A0A8J6TL74-F1
#
_cell.length_a   1.000
_cell.length_b   1.000
_cell.length_c   1.000
_cell.angle_alpha   90.00
_cell.angle_beta   90.00
_cell.angle_gamma   90.00
#
_symmetry.space_group_name_H-M   'P 1'
#
loop_
_entity.id
_entity.type
_entity.pdbx_description
1 polymer ?
#
loop_
_entity_poly.entity_id
_entity_poly.type
_entity_poly.pdbx_seq_one_letter_code
_entity_poly.pdbx_strand_id
1 'polypeptide(L)'
;MSDNTSVGPINNLDCLEELLNAGYVINGPRKDPQRDLISFKAFLKKGKEFVPEVWLSNMGYEFVEPSTFTKGHKIAYKMIDELFDERFNSNYTMVKGKREIPLYLKVAMPKAE
;
A
#
# COMPACT_ATOMS: atom_id res chain seq x y z
N MET A 1 -2.73 24.44 -8.92
CA MET A 1 -3.52 23.29 -9.39
C MET A 1 -3.20 22.13 -8.46
N SER A 2 -4.05 21.88 -7.49
CA SER A 2 -3.84 20.80 -6.53
C SER A 2 -4.33 19.51 -7.18
N ASP A 3 -3.41 18.71 -7.71
CA ASP A 3 -3.70 17.33 -8.15
C ASP A 3 -4.00 16.47 -6.92
N ASN A 4 -5.18 16.72 -6.33
CA ASN A 4 -5.75 16.08 -5.15
C ASN A 4 -6.32 14.69 -5.48
N THR A 5 -5.72 13.95 -6.41
CA THR A 5 -6.05 12.54 -6.63
C THR A 5 -5.35 11.73 -5.53
N SER A 6 -5.83 11.86 -4.30
CA SER A 6 -5.44 10.96 -3.21
C SER A 6 -6.09 9.62 -3.50
N VAL A 7 -5.35 8.74 -4.17
CA VAL A 7 -5.80 7.37 -4.45
C VAL A 7 -6.03 6.66 -3.12
N GLY A 8 -7.20 6.04 -2.97
CA GLY A 8 -7.59 5.33 -1.75
C GLY A 8 -6.95 3.93 -1.62
N PRO A 9 -7.34 3.19 -0.58
CA PRO A 9 -6.99 1.78 -0.42
C PRO A 9 -7.38 0.93 -1.64
N ILE A 10 -6.49 0.01 -2.00
CA ILE A 10 -6.67 -1.01 -3.04
C ILE A 10 -6.92 -2.33 -2.32
N ASN A 11 -8.17 -2.72 -2.21
CA ASN A 11 -8.60 -3.90 -1.45
C ASN A 11 -9.26 -4.99 -2.30
N ASN A 12 -9.50 -4.72 -3.59
CA ASN A 12 -10.11 -5.67 -4.51
C ASN A 12 -9.62 -5.45 -5.97
N LEU A 13 -10.00 -6.37 -6.85
CA LEU A 13 -9.59 -6.32 -8.26
C LEU A 13 -10.26 -5.18 -9.03
N ASP A 14 -11.49 -4.81 -8.70
CA ASP A 14 -12.23 -3.76 -9.42
C ASP A 14 -11.54 -2.40 -9.22
N CYS A 15 -11.17 -2.07 -7.98
CA CYS A 15 -10.36 -0.87 -7.68
C CYS A 15 -9.01 -0.88 -8.42
N LEU A 16 -8.37 -2.05 -8.53
CA LEU A 16 -7.13 -2.17 -9.28
C LEU A 16 -7.36 -1.92 -10.78
N GLU A 17 -8.39 -2.52 -11.38
CA GLU A 17 -8.70 -2.33 -12.81
C GLU A 17 -9.05 -0.88 -13.13
N GLU A 18 -9.79 -0.17 -12.25
CA GLU A 18 -10.02 1.27 -12.38
C GLU A 18 -8.72 2.07 -12.43
N LEU A 19 -7.76 1.74 -11.56
CA LEU A 19 -6.44 2.38 -11.54
C LEU A 19 -5.65 2.09 -12.81
N LEU A 20 -5.64 0.83 -13.29
CA LEU A 20 -4.97 0.47 -14.54
C LEU A 20 -5.58 1.25 -15.73
N ASN A 21 -6.91 1.34 -15.79
CA ASN A 21 -7.63 2.11 -16.81
C ASN A 21 -7.34 3.61 -16.72
N ALA A 22 -7.10 4.13 -15.52
CA ALA A 22 -6.68 5.52 -15.28
C ALA A 22 -5.18 5.76 -15.57
N GLY A 23 -4.47 4.77 -16.10
CA GLY A 23 -3.08 4.85 -16.53
C GLY A 23 -2.05 4.65 -15.41
N TYR A 24 -2.45 4.07 -14.28
CA TYR A 24 -1.51 3.65 -13.25
C TYR A 24 -0.87 2.31 -13.59
N VAL A 25 0.36 2.11 -13.15
CA VAL A 25 1.11 0.86 -13.25
C VAL A 25 1.54 0.42 -11.86
N ILE A 26 1.53 -0.89 -11.62
CA ILE A 26 2.06 -1.49 -10.39
C ILE A 26 3.47 -2.01 -10.67
N ASN A 27 4.44 -1.48 -9.95
CA ASN A 27 5.81 -1.99 -9.92
C ASN A 27 6.05 -2.69 -8.59
N GLY A 28 6.78 -3.79 -8.63
CA GLY A 28 7.08 -4.58 -7.45
C GLY A 28 8.53 -5.03 -7.41
N PRO A 29 8.87 -5.89 -6.44
CA PRO A 29 10.25 -6.31 -6.19
C PRO A 29 10.85 -7.14 -7.32
N ARG A 30 10.04 -7.68 -8.25
CA ARG A 30 10.54 -8.49 -9.37
C ARG A 30 11.09 -7.64 -10.51
N LYS A 31 10.83 -6.33 -10.51
CA LYS A 31 11.23 -5.40 -11.58
C LYS A 31 10.68 -5.82 -12.95
N ASP A 32 9.55 -6.50 -12.95
CA ASP A 32 8.84 -6.97 -14.14
C ASP A 32 7.36 -6.63 -13.93
N PRO A 33 6.86 -5.56 -14.57
CA PRO A 33 5.51 -5.06 -14.33
C PRO A 33 4.41 -6.12 -14.54
N GLN A 34 4.59 -7.05 -15.49
CA GLN A 34 3.59 -8.10 -15.72
C GLN A 34 3.60 -9.13 -14.59
N ARG A 35 4.78 -9.59 -14.16
CA ARG A 35 4.91 -10.57 -13.07
C ARG A 35 4.53 -9.97 -11.72
N ASP A 36 4.86 -8.70 -11.51
CA ASP A 36 4.48 -7.94 -10.32
C ASP A 36 2.96 -7.77 -10.27
N LEU A 37 2.32 -7.40 -11.38
CA LEU A 37 0.86 -7.29 -11.46
C LEU A 37 0.15 -8.62 -11.20
N ILE A 38 0.63 -9.74 -11.74
CA ILE A 38 0.09 -11.08 -11.47
C ILE A 38 0.14 -11.39 -9.97
N SER A 39 1.30 -11.13 -9.35
CA SER A 39 1.50 -11.37 -7.91
C SER A 39 0.60 -10.47 -7.08
N PHE A 40 0.49 -9.19 -7.45
CA PHE A 40 -0.36 -8.20 -6.79
C PHE A 40 -1.84 -8.61 -6.86
N LYS A 41 -2.35 -8.99 -8.04
CA LYS A 41 -3.71 -9.54 -8.20
C LYS A 41 -3.94 -10.76 -7.32
N ALA A 42 -2.96 -11.65 -7.19
CA ALA A 42 -3.06 -12.82 -6.32
C ALA A 42 -3.13 -12.45 -4.82
N PHE A 43 -2.45 -11.39 -4.38
CA PHE A 43 -2.58 -10.87 -3.02
C PHE A 43 -3.97 -10.29 -2.76
N LEU A 44 -4.50 -9.48 -3.68
CA LEU A 44 -5.86 -8.93 -3.55
C LEU A 44 -6.92 -10.04 -3.46
N LYS A 45 -6.80 -11.09 -4.28
CA LYS A 45 -7.67 -12.28 -4.19
C LYS A 45 -7.61 -13.00 -2.84
N LYS A 46 -6.52 -12.84 -2.09
CA LYS A 46 -6.35 -13.36 -0.73
C LYS A 46 -6.85 -12.39 0.36
N GLY A 47 -7.55 -11.33 -0.02
CA GLY A 47 -8.05 -10.30 0.89
C GLY A 47 -6.97 -9.39 1.46
N LYS A 48 -5.80 -9.30 0.80
CA LYS A 48 -4.77 -8.34 1.20
C LYS A 48 -5.17 -6.94 0.73
N GLU A 49 -4.94 -5.95 1.58
CA GLU A 49 -5.21 -4.54 1.29
C GLU A 49 -3.90 -3.76 1.20
N PHE A 50 -3.74 -3.03 0.10
CA PHE A 50 -2.61 -2.13 -0.15
C PHE A 50 -3.07 -0.69 -0.11
N VAL A 51 -2.34 0.18 0.57
CA VAL A 51 -2.72 1.58 0.75
C VAL A 51 -1.60 2.51 0.29
N PRO A 52 -1.90 3.53 -0.52
CA PRO A 52 -0.92 4.52 -0.92
C PRO A 52 -0.38 5.34 0.26
N GLU A 53 0.93 5.58 0.30
CA GLU A 53 1.60 6.38 1.35
C GLU A 53 0.95 7.76 1.51
N VAL A 54 0.61 8.41 0.39
CA VAL A 54 -0.05 9.73 0.38
C VAL A 54 -1.42 9.70 1.09
N TRP A 55 -2.17 8.61 0.93
CA TRP A 55 -3.44 8.45 1.62
C TRP A 55 -3.23 8.27 3.13
N LEU A 56 -2.22 7.50 3.53
CA LEU A 56 -1.87 7.31 4.94
C LEU A 56 -1.49 8.64 5.59
N SER A 57 -0.65 9.44 4.94
CA SER A 57 -0.29 10.78 5.41
C SER A 57 -1.53 11.67 5.58
N ASN A 58 -2.43 11.67 4.59
CA ASN A 58 -3.67 12.46 4.64
C ASN A 58 -4.62 12.00 5.76
N MET A 59 -4.59 10.71 6.10
CA MET A 59 -5.38 10.13 7.18
C MET A 59 -4.72 10.26 8.55
N GLY A 60 -3.55 10.89 8.65
CA GLY A 60 -2.85 11.14 9.92
C GLY A 60 -2.17 9.89 10.48
N TYR A 61 -1.67 9.00 9.63
CA TYR A 61 -0.75 7.95 10.06
C TYR A 61 0.63 8.53 10.37
N GLU A 62 1.27 7.99 11.39
CA GLU A 62 2.67 8.26 11.72
C GLU A 62 3.58 7.27 11.00
N PHE A 63 4.73 7.75 10.52
CA PHE A 63 5.70 6.93 9.80
C PHE A 63 6.94 6.68 10.64
N VAL A 64 7.34 5.41 10.71
CA VAL A 64 8.56 4.96 11.38
C VAL A 64 9.55 4.50 10.33
N GLU A 65 10.72 5.11 10.32
CA GLU A 65 11.80 4.74 9.42
C GLU A 65 12.38 3.35 9.77
N PRO A 66 12.97 2.65 8.78
CA PRO A 66 13.63 1.37 8.99
C PRO A 66 14.63 1.40 10.15
N SER A 67 14.50 0.45 11.07
CA SER A 67 15.41 0.26 12.20
C SER A 67 15.51 -1.21 12.58
N THR A 68 16.41 -1.53 13.51
CA THR A 68 16.49 -2.89 14.09
C THR A 68 15.15 -3.33 14.70
N PHE A 69 14.41 -2.39 15.31
CA PHE A 69 13.11 -2.66 15.93
C PHE A 69 12.03 -2.98 14.89
N THR A 70 12.05 -2.31 13.73
CA THR A 70 11.12 -2.57 12.63
C THR A 70 11.61 -3.66 11.68
N LYS A 71 12.67 -4.40 12.05
CA LYS A 71 13.34 -5.43 11.22
C LYS A 71 13.73 -4.91 9.83
N GLY A 72 14.08 -3.62 9.73
CA GLY A 72 14.45 -2.98 8.47
C GLY A 72 13.28 -2.57 7.59
N HIS A 73 12.04 -2.63 8.07
CA HIS A 73 10.87 -2.17 7.32
C HIS A 73 10.49 -0.73 7.69
N LYS A 74 10.08 0.07 6.71
CA LYS A 74 9.37 1.34 6.95
C LYS A 74 7.92 1.01 7.29
N ILE A 75 7.41 1.56 8.39
CA ILE A 75 6.07 1.26 8.91
C ILE A 75 5.24 2.55 8.95
N ALA A 76 3.94 2.42 8.78
CA ALA A 76 2.96 3.45 9.08
C ALA A 76 1.98 2.90 10.12
N TYR A 77 1.66 3.68 11.15
CA TYR A 77 0.69 3.27 12.17
C TYR A 77 -0.27 4.39 12.57
N LYS A 78 -1.42 4.00 13.12
CA LYS A 78 -2.38 4.91 13.72
C LYS A 78 -3.24 4.19 14.77
N MET A 79 -3.56 4.87 15.87
CA MET A 79 -4.62 4.42 16.80
C MET A 79 -5.99 4.84 16.25
N ILE A 80 -6.90 3.87 16.06
CA ILE A 80 -8.26 4.08 15.56
C ILE A 80 -9.20 3.37 16.53
N ASP A 81 -10.03 4.12 17.27
CA ASP A 81 -10.99 3.57 18.24
C ASP A 81 -10.34 2.54 19.20
N GLU A 82 -9.20 2.91 19.78
CA GLU A 82 -8.37 2.07 20.67
C GLU A 82 -7.70 0.86 20.01
N LEU A 83 -7.88 0.66 18.70
CA LEU A 83 -7.22 -0.38 17.91
C LEU A 83 -5.96 0.18 17.22
N PHE A 84 -4.86 -0.53 17.37
CA PHE A 84 -3.61 -0.21 16.68
C PHE A 84 -3.68 -0.72 15.23
N ASP A 85 -3.76 0.18 14.25
CA ASP A 85 -3.68 -0.14 12.83
C ASP A 85 -2.23 0.06 12.35
N GLU A 86 -1.56 -1.04 12.02
CA GLU A 86 -0.17 -1.06 11.56
C GLU A 86 -0.07 -1.54 10.11
N ARG A 87 0.77 -0.88 9.33
CA ARG A 87 0.98 -1.14 7.90
C ARG A 87 2.45 -1.03 7.54
N PHE A 88 2.92 -1.92 6.68
CA PHE A 88 4.33 -2.00 6.32
C PHE A 88 4.52 -1.67 4.85
N ASN A 89 5.62 -1.01 4.51
CA ASN A 89 5.98 -0.79 3.12
C ASN A 89 6.12 -2.15 2.42
N SER A 90 5.29 -2.38 1.40
CA SER A 90 5.15 -3.68 0.74
C SER A 90 6.20 -3.94 -0.35
N ASN A 91 7.10 -2.98 -0.60
CA ASN A 91 7.98 -2.93 -1.77
C ASN A 91 7.26 -2.88 -3.12
N TYR A 92 5.94 -2.68 -3.12
CA TYR A 92 5.18 -2.29 -4.30
C TYR A 92 5.05 -0.77 -4.36
N THR A 93 5.12 -0.24 -5.57
CA THR A 93 4.85 1.15 -5.88
C THR A 93 3.80 1.25 -6.97
N MET A 94 2.91 2.23 -6.82
CA MET A 94 1.98 2.63 -7.86
C MET A 94 2.57 3.82 -8.61
N VAL A 95 2.65 3.71 -9.93
CA VAL A 95 3.34 4.68 -10.78
C VAL A 95 2.37 5.30 -11.78
N LYS A 96 2.43 6.62 -11.94
CA LYS A 96 1.71 7.36 -12.99
C LYS A 96 2.59 8.47 -13.54
N GLY A 97 3.01 8.34 -14.79
CA GLY A 97 4.01 9.23 -15.39
C GLY A 97 5.32 9.16 -14.59
N LYS A 98 5.75 10.28 -14.00
CA LYS A 98 6.97 10.39 -13.17
C LYS A 98 6.71 10.24 -11.67
N ARG A 99 5.44 10.09 -11.26
CA ARG A 99 5.06 10.01 -9.86
C ARG A 99 5.08 8.55 -9.41
N GLU A 100 5.89 8.24 -8.41
CA GLU A 100 5.90 6.95 -7.74
C GLU A 100 5.27 7.10 -6.35
N ILE A 101 4.39 6.17 -6.00
CA ILE A 101 3.65 6.20 -4.74
C ILE A 101 3.86 4.84 -4.05
N PRO A 102 4.61 4.79 -2.94
CA PRO A 102 4.77 3.55 -2.18
C PRO A 102 3.43 3.01 -1.69
N LEU A 103 3.29 1.69 -1.75
CA LEU A 103 2.12 0.97 -1.25
C LEU A 103 2.46 0.26 0.05
N TYR A 104 1.59 0.43 1.04
CA TYR A 104 1.70 -0.17 2.36
C TYR A 104 0.67 -1.28 2.51
N LEU A 105 1.12 -2.44 3.01
CA LEU A 105 0.28 -3.60 3.25
C LEU A 105 -0.23 -3.59 4.69
N LYS A 106 -1.54 -3.81 4.89
CA LYS A 106 -2.09 -4.02 6.24
C LYS A 106 -1.58 -5.33 6.84
N VAL A 107 -1.05 -5.26 8.06
CA VAL A 107 -0.71 -6.47 8.81
C VAL A 107 -1.94 -6.94 9.57
N ALA A 108 -2.31 -8.21 9.35
CA ALA A 108 -3.26 -8.86 10.21
C ALA A 108 -2.57 -9.08 11.55
N MET A 109 -3.04 -8.41 12.60
CA MET A 109 -2.68 -8.81 13.94
C MET A 109 -3.11 -10.26 14.12
N PRO A 110 -2.24 -11.18 14.56
CA PRO A 110 -2.71 -12.48 15.01
C PRO A 110 -3.76 -12.23 16.08
N LYS A 111 -4.93 -12.88 15.96
CA LYS A 111 -5.87 -12.92 17.08
C LYS A 111 -5.09 -13.50 18.26
N ALA A 112 -5.04 -12.79 19.38
CA ALA A 112 -4.64 -13.41 20.63
C ALA A 112 -5.61 -14.59 20.85
N GLU A 113 -5.06 -15.80 20.90
CA GLU A 113 -5.78 -17.00 21.35
C GLU A 113 -6.03 -16.93 22.86
#